data_AF-G4TUS2-F1
#
_entry.id   AF-G4TUS2-F1
#
_cell.length_a   1.000
_cell.length_b   1.000
_cell.length_c   1.000
_cell.angle_alpha   90.00
_cell.angle_beta   90.00
_cell.angle_gamma   90.00
#
_symmetry.space_group_name_H-M   'P 1'
#
loop_
_entity.id
_entity.type
_entity.pdbx_description
1 polymer ?
#
loop_
_entity_poly.entity_id
_entity_poly.type
_entity_poly.pdbx_seq_one_letter_code
_entity_poly.pdbx_strand_id
1 'polypeptide(L)'
;MVLFSKLALAAASIAAVSAAPWEPSVKLSTHRARAVSDNLTIESFHPTTIYETYETGITTPLKKRGDNSGTIEQSAASFVEEKLQLSNGEYNIRSSANTETGGSVWIQQLVNGIPVANAVANVALNTDKDVVAFGANFQGTSGSRRAANIAPPTPNISKEQAITSAEEKLHGKHNDKAPTLEYYVNQDGSLALTYVVEVQTEDGNHWYEAFVDASSAQVVATNDFVAGASYLAVDPRVQDVTKGYKTFTSPADTTASPNGWHKVGSTVSTDTSGNNVISYKGSTTGTTKQSAAGQVFNYRYDTTVGPTSGANVDAARVNTFFLSNKIHDINYRYGFTEKTFNFQNDNFGKGGAGNDRIKISVQDGSGVNNANFATPADGSSGLMRMYIWNRSTPNRDGDLSNDVIAHEQTHGTTNRMTGGGTGRCLQTTESGGLVRALLPEDVPSDEL
;
A
#
# COMPACT_ATOMS: atom_id res chain seq x y z
N MET A 1 56.51 13.76 45.41
CA MET A 1 56.54 14.20 44.01
C MET A 1 55.76 13.16 43.20
N VAL A 2 54.49 13.39 42.80
CA VAL A 2 54.12 14.13 41.56
C VAL A 2 54.62 13.31 40.35
N LEU A 3 53.85 12.74 39.42
CA LEU A 3 52.52 13.05 38.89
C LEU A 3 52.04 11.89 37.95
N PHE A 4 50.72 11.60 37.95
CA PHE A 4 49.81 11.31 36.81
C PHE A 4 50.12 10.10 35.88
N SER A 5 49.17 9.21 35.56
CA SER A 5 47.93 9.56 34.85
C SER A 5 46.97 8.36 34.77
N LYS A 6 45.67 8.67 34.79
CA LYS A 6 44.51 7.87 34.33
C LYS A 6 43.85 6.90 35.32
N LEU A 7 43.20 7.51 36.33
CA LEU A 7 41.78 7.22 36.56
C LEU A 7 40.98 7.63 35.32
N ALA A 8 40.23 6.70 34.73
CA ALA A 8 38.91 6.88 34.11
C ALA A 8 38.61 5.68 33.18
N LEU A 9 37.97 4.63 33.72
CA LEU A 9 36.94 3.78 33.07
C LEU A 9 36.81 2.47 33.87
N ALA A 10 36.21 2.54 35.06
CA ALA A 10 35.77 1.34 35.78
C ALA A 10 34.49 1.64 36.56
N ALA A 11 33.54 2.32 35.90
CA ALA A 11 32.22 2.60 36.43
C ALA A 11 31.23 2.78 35.26
N ALA A 12 30.96 1.69 34.50
CA ALA A 12 29.79 1.56 33.63
C ALA A 12 29.76 0.15 32.99
N SER A 13 29.61 -0.90 33.79
CA SER A 13 29.31 -2.24 33.26
C SER A 13 28.36 -3.00 34.18
N ILE A 14 27.31 -2.30 34.61
CA ILE A 14 26.00 -2.91 34.85
C ILE A 14 25.12 -2.38 33.71
N ALA A 15 25.26 -2.96 32.53
CA ALA A 15 24.23 -2.81 31.51
C ALA A 15 23.03 -3.58 32.03
N ALA A 16 22.09 -2.86 32.65
CA ALA A 16 20.75 -3.36 32.84
C ALA A 16 20.28 -3.90 31.48
N VAL A 17 19.82 -5.14 31.47
CA VAL A 17 18.99 -5.66 30.38
C VAL A 17 17.70 -4.84 30.43
N SER A 18 17.72 -3.65 29.83
CA SER A 18 16.50 -3.04 29.33
C SER A 18 16.08 -3.96 28.19
N ALA A 19 15.17 -4.88 28.48
CA ALA A 19 14.31 -5.43 27.45
C ALA A 19 13.75 -4.20 26.72
N ALA A 20 14.25 -3.93 25.52
CA ALA A 20 13.62 -2.98 24.64
C ALA A 20 12.14 -3.40 24.60
N PRO A 21 11.19 -2.51 24.90
CA PRO A 21 9.80 -2.85 24.70
C PRO A 21 9.72 -3.30 23.26
N TRP A 22 9.32 -4.56 23.07
CA TRP A 22 8.98 -5.08 21.76
C TRP A 22 8.10 -4.02 21.13
N GLU A 23 8.47 -3.49 19.96
CA GLU A 23 7.52 -2.70 19.21
C GLU A 23 6.29 -3.60 19.04
N PRO A 24 5.13 -3.21 19.60
CA PRO A 24 3.94 -4.00 19.42
C PRO A 24 3.73 -4.06 17.92
N SER A 25 3.68 -5.28 17.39
CA SER A 25 3.30 -5.61 16.02
C SER A 25 2.55 -4.46 15.38
N VAL A 26 3.15 -3.75 14.41
CA VAL A 26 2.45 -2.70 13.67
C VAL A 26 1.22 -3.35 13.07
N LYS A 27 0.07 -3.14 13.72
CA LYS A 27 -1.21 -3.63 13.24
C LYS A 27 -1.53 -2.76 12.03
N LEU A 28 -1.17 -3.26 10.85
CA LEU A 28 -1.50 -2.70 9.53
C LEU A 28 -3.01 -2.41 9.35
N SER A 29 -3.86 -2.73 10.32
CA SER A 29 -5.28 -2.41 10.36
C SER A 29 -5.59 -0.94 10.72
N THR A 30 -4.64 -0.20 11.30
CA THR A 30 -4.92 1.15 11.86
C THR A 30 -4.32 2.29 11.07
N HIS A 31 -3.42 2.02 10.12
CA HIS A 31 -2.69 3.05 9.38
C HIS A 31 -2.65 2.72 7.89
N ARG A 32 -2.75 3.75 7.04
CA ARG A 32 -2.62 3.61 5.59
C ARG A 32 -1.89 4.82 5.03
N ALA A 33 -0.57 4.67 4.82
CA ALA A 33 0.23 5.66 4.11
C ALA A 33 -0.13 5.72 2.62
N ARG A 34 -0.21 6.93 2.08
CA ARG A 34 -0.57 7.22 0.70
C ARG A 34 0.41 8.26 0.14
N ALA A 35 1.19 7.85 -0.84
CA ALA A 35 1.98 8.78 -1.64
C ALA A 35 1.00 9.55 -2.54
N VAL A 36 0.86 10.85 -2.28
CA VAL A 36 0.08 11.79 -3.09
C VAL A 36 0.94 12.38 -4.21
N SER A 37 2.25 12.55 -3.95
CA SER A 37 3.26 12.90 -4.95
C SER A 37 4.63 12.38 -4.52
N ASP A 38 5.65 12.51 -5.36
CA ASP A 38 7.02 12.02 -5.12
C ASP A 38 7.61 12.50 -3.77
N ASN A 39 7.13 13.63 -3.25
CA ASN A 39 7.58 14.25 -2.01
C ASN A 39 6.49 14.39 -0.93
N LEU A 40 5.30 13.83 -1.15
CA LEU A 40 4.19 13.94 -0.20
C LEU A 40 3.58 12.57 0.07
N THR A 41 3.75 12.10 1.31
CA THR A 41 3.01 10.96 1.84
C THR A 41 2.06 11.47 2.91
N ILE A 42 0.77 11.16 2.78
CA ILE A 42 -0.25 11.41 3.80
C ILE A 42 -0.65 10.06 4.37
N GLU A 43 -0.70 9.95 5.68
CA GLU A 43 -1.10 8.72 6.38
C GLU A 43 -2.51 8.90 6.92
N SER A 44 -3.45 8.03 6.52
CA SER A 44 -4.73 7.93 7.21
C SER A 44 -4.61 7.03 8.43
N PHE A 45 -5.16 7.50 9.54
CA PHE A 45 -5.26 6.76 10.78
C PHE A 45 -6.71 6.34 11.05
N HIS A 46 -6.89 5.07 11.38
CA HIS A 46 -8.15 4.50 11.82
C HIS A 46 -7.95 3.95 13.24
N PRO A 47 -8.73 4.42 14.23
CA PRO A 47 -8.68 3.90 15.59
C PRO A 47 -8.84 2.38 15.61
N THR A 48 -8.25 1.74 16.61
CA THR A 48 -8.33 0.28 16.75
C THR A 48 -9.78 -0.18 16.89
N THR A 49 -10.17 -1.15 16.07
CA THR A 49 -11.52 -1.71 16.05
C THR A 49 -11.68 -2.88 17.02
N ILE A 50 -12.79 -2.89 17.75
CA ILE A 50 -13.34 -4.05 18.43
C ILE A 50 -14.29 -4.73 17.44
N TYR A 51 -14.14 -6.04 17.23
CA TYR A 51 -15.07 -6.82 16.42
C TYR A 51 -15.41 -8.13 17.14
N GLU A 52 -16.71 -8.38 17.32
CA GLU A 52 -17.25 -9.53 18.04
C GLU A 52 -18.40 -10.15 17.23
N THR A 53 -18.50 -11.47 17.25
CA THR A 53 -19.60 -12.23 16.66
C THR A 53 -20.26 -13.09 17.73
N TYR A 54 -21.57 -13.30 17.58
CA TYR A 54 -22.40 -14.05 18.50
C TYR A 54 -23.28 -14.98 17.68
N GLU A 55 -22.83 -16.22 17.46
CA GLU A 55 -23.40 -17.22 16.55
C GLU A 55 -24.91 -17.10 16.32
N THR A 56 -25.73 -17.41 17.34
CA THR A 56 -27.20 -17.39 17.27
C THR A 56 -27.82 -16.05 17.66
N GLY A 57 -27.01 -15.09 18.11
CA GLY A 57 -27.43 -13.79 18.62
C GLY A 57 -27.46 -13.71 20.15
N ILE A 58 -27.14 -12.54 20.70
CA ILE A 58 -27.31 -12.20 22.11
C ILE A 58 -28.45 -11.22 22.33
N THR A 59 -29.23 -11.46 23.37
CA THR A 59 -30.37 -10.61 23.74
C THR A 59 -29.92 -9.22 24.16
N THR A 60 -30.54 -8.20 23.56
CA THR A 60 -30.23 -6.80 23.85
C THR A 60 -30.71 -6.38 25.25
N PRO A 61 -30.09 -5.34 25.85
CA PRO A 61 -30.52 -4.80 27.13
C PRO A 61 -31.99 -4.34 27.13
N LEU A 62 -32.46 -3.79 26.00
CA LEU A 62 -33.86 -3.41 25.81
C LEU A 62 -34.80 -4.61 25.96
N LYS A 63 -34.50 -5.71 25.26
CA LYS A 63 -35.28 -6.95 25.28
C LYS A 63 -35.24 -7.62 26.66
N LYS A 64 -34.10 -7.58 27.36
CA LYS A 64 -33.97 -8.05 28.77
C LYS A 64 -34.85 -7.28 29.75
N ARG A 65 -35.19 -6.02 29.48
CA ARG A 65 -36.12 -5.21 30.29
C ARG A 65 -37.60 -5.47 29.96
N GLY A 66 -37.90 -6.41 29.06
CA GLY A 66 -39.26 -6.81 28.70
C GLY A 66 -39.85 -6.10 27.49
N ASP A 67 -39.10 -5.22 26.82
CA ASP A 67 -39.55 -4.58 25.59
C ASP A 67 -39.11 -5.38 24.35
N ASN A 68 -39.99 -6.27 23.91
CA ASN A 68 -39.81 -7.08 22.69
C ASN A 68 -40.30 -6.36 21.42
N SER A 69 -40.91 -5.18 21.57
CA SER A 69 -41.53 -4.43 20.46
C SER A 69 -40.60 -3.41 19.82
N GLY A 70 -39.50 -3.07 20.49
CA GLY A 70 -38.53 -2.08 20.03
C GLY A 70 -37.99 -2.34 18.62
N THR A 71 -37.65 -1.27 17.91
CA THR A 71 -37.09 -1.37 16.55
C THR A 71 -35.65 -1.90 16.57
N ILE A 72 -35.08 -2.23 15.40
CA ILE A 72 -33.67 -2.65 15.32
C ILE A 72 -32.73 -1.54 15.77
N GLU A 73 -33.09 -0.28 15.54
CA GLU A 73 -32.37 0.92 15.97
C GLU A 73 -32.35 1.03 17.49
N GLN A 74 -33.51 0.88 18.14
CA GLN A 74 -33.60 0.91 19.61
C GLN A 74 -32.86 -0.27 20.26
N SER A 75 -32.93 -1.44 19.62
CA SER A 75 -32.22 -2.65 20.07
C SER A 75 -30.71 -2.45 19.98
N ALA A 76 -30.21 -1.99 18.83
CA ALA A 76 -28.80 -1.69 18.60
C ALA A 76 -28.29 -0.56 19.51
N ALA A 77 -29.04 0.54 19.65
CA ALA A 77 -28.74 1.64 20.56
C ALA A 77 -28.53 1.14 21.99
N SER A 78 -29.49 0.36 22.52
CA SER A 78 -29.38 -0.18 23.88
C SER A 78 -28.16 -1.07 24.09
N PHE A 79 -27.79 -1.83 23.06
CA PHE A 79 -26.62 -2.70 23.10
C PHE A 79 -25.32 -1.89 23.09
N VAL A 80 -25.19 -0.91 22.19
CA VAL A 80 -23.98 -0.09 22.06
C VAL A 80 -23.79 0.81 23.27
N GLU A 81 -24.86 1.38 23.82
CA GLU A 81 -24.81 2.15 25.06
C GLU A 81 -24.23 1.33 26.23
N GLU A 82 -24.69 0.09 26.42
CA GLU A 82 -24.15 -0.77 27.47
C GLU A 82 -22.71 -1.23 27.15
N LYS A 83 -22.48 -1.69 25.92
CA LYS A 83 -21.20 -2.28 25.49
C LYS A 83 -20.06 -1.27 25.50
N LEU A 84 -20.32 -0.03 25.07
CA LEU A 84 -19.34 1.04 24.96
C LEU A 84 -19.44 2.06 26.10
N GLN A 85 -20.37 1.88 27.05
CA GLN A 85 -20.61 2.76 28.19
C GLN A 85 -20.90 4.21 27.77
N LEU A 86 -21.72 4.38 26.74
CA LEU A 86 -22.08 5.68 26.17
C LEU A 86 -23.29 6.28 26.88
N SER A 87 -23.32 7.61 26.90
CA SER A 87 -24.44 8.44 27.34
C SER A 87 -25.22 8.98 26.15
N ASN A 88 -26.44 9.44 26.42
CA ASN A 88 -27.28 10.07 25.40
C ASN A 88 -26.59 11.31 24.82
N GLY A 89 -26.52 11.42 23.49
CA GLY A 89 -25.87 12.51 22.76
C GLY A 89 -24.39 12.28 22.39
N GLU A 90 -23.78 11.16 22.78
CA GLU A 90 -22.41 10.79 22.39
C GLU A 90 -22.34 10.03 21.06
N TYR A 91 -23.48 9.77 20.41
CA TYR A 91 -23.58 9.08 19.15
C TYR A 91 -24.85 9.46 18.38
N ASN A 92 -24.87 9.17 17.08
CA ASN A 92 -26.09 9.15 16.27
C ASN A 92 -26.19 7.85 15.47
N ILE A 93 -27.42 7.44 15.15
CA ILE A 93 -27.67 6.39 14.17
C ILE A 93 -27.66 7.05 12.80
N ARG A 94 -26.68 6.70 11.96
CA ARG A 94 -26.57 7.23 10.59
C ARG A 94 -27.59 6.62 9.66
N SER A 95 -27.77 5.31 9.77
CA SER A 95 -28.67 4.53 8.93
C SER A 95 -28.96 3.18 9.55
N SER A 96 -30.01 2.55 9.05
CA SER A 96 -30.37 1.18 9.36
C SER A 96 -30.96 0.50 8.11
N ALA A 97 -30.88 -0.82 8.06
CA ALA A 97 -31.48 -1.61 7.00
C ALA A 97 -32.02 -2.92 7.57
N ASN A 98 -33.23 -3.30 7.15
CA ASN A 98 -33.80 -4.62 7.40
C ASN A 98 -33.68 -5.48 6.14
N THR A 99 -33.50 -6.78 6.35
CA THR A 99 -33.34 -7.82 5.32
C THR A 99 -34.13 -9.06 5.73
N GLU A 100 -34.29 -10.03 4.83
CA GLU A 100 -34.98 -11.29 5.13
C GLU A 100 -34.30 -12.12 6.24
N THR A 101 -33.00 -11.89 6.46
CA THR A 101 -32.18 -12.64 7.44
C THR A 101 -31.92 -11.87 8.73
N GLY A 102 -32.46 -10.66 8.88
CA GLY A 102 -32.21 -9.80 10.04
C GLY A 102 -32.05 -8.33 9.67
N GLY A 103 -31.23 -7.59 10.40
CA GLY A 103 -31.01 -6.17 10.16
C GLY A 103 -29.60 -5.69 10.49
N SER A 104 -29.25 -4.50 10.03
CA SER A 104 -27.99 -3.82 10.33
C SER A 104 -28.25 -2.37 10.71
N VAL A 105 -27.50 -1.89 11.70
CA VAL A 105 -27.56 -0.50 12.19
C VAL A 105 -26.15 0.07 12.19
N TRP A 106 -25.97 1.24 11.57
CA TRP A 106 -24.70 1.96 11.49
C TRP A 106 -24.77 3.22 12.33
N ILE A 107 -23.79 3.37 13.22
CA ILE A 107 -23.75 4.39 14.27
C ILE A 107 -22.44 5.16 14.13
N GLN A 108 -22.47 6.46 14.38
CA GLN A 108 -21.28 7.31 14.38
C GLN A 108 -21.14 8.04 15.71
N GLN A 109 -19.91 8.15 16.18
CA GLN A 109 -19.60 8.87 17.43
C GLN A 109 -19.84 10.37 17.23
N LEU A 110 -20.37 11.02 18.26
CA LEU A 110 -20.51 12.47 18.34
C LEU A 110 -19.61 13.02 19.46
N VAL A 111 -18.93 14.12 19.17
CA VAL A 111 -18.23 14.92 20.17
C VAL A 111 -18.68 16.37 20.00
N ASN A 112 -19.16 16.99 21.08
CA ASN A 112 -19.77 18.34 21.04
C ASN A 112 -20.90 18.48 20.00
N GLY A 113 -21.64 17.39 19.71
CA GLY A 113 -22.67 17.35 18.68
C GLY A 113 -22.15 17.29 17.24
N ILE A 114 -20.84 17.21 17.03
CA ILE A 114 -20.19 17.10 15.73
C ILE A 114 -19.78 15.64 15.49
N PRO A 115 -20.04 15.05 14.31
CA PRO A 115 -19.64 13.69 13.99
C PRO A 115 -18.12 13.52 13.99
N VAL A 116 -17.66 12.35 14.44
CA VAL A 116 -16.26 11.94 14.32
C VAL A 116 -16.13 11.05 13.08
N ALA A 117 -15.36 11.50 12.09
CA ALA A 117 -15.30 10.89 10.75
C ALA A 117 -14.79 9.43 10.79
N ASN A 118 -13.72 9.19 11.54
CA ASN A 118 -13.06 7.89 11.64
C ASN A 118 -13.49 7.08 12.89
N ALA A 119 -14.64 7.38 13.51
CA ALA A 119 -15.16 6.63 14.66
C ALA A 119 -16.64 6.22 14.47
N VAL A 120 -16.83 4.96 14.10
CA VAL A 120 -18.12 4.34 13.74
C VAL A 120 -18.34 3.03 14.49
N ALA A 121 -19.59 2.59 14.54
CA ALA A 121 -19.99 1.27 15.00
C ALA A 121 -21.04 0.67 14.07
N ASN A 122 -21.00 -0.65 13.94
CA ASN A 122 -21.92 -1.45 13.14
C ASN A 122 -22.48 -2.58 14.00
N VAL A 123 -23.80 -2.69 14.03
CA VAL A 123 -24.51 -3.74 14.78
C VAL A 123 -25.33 -4.54 13.78
N ALA A 124 -25.05 -5.84 13.68
CA ALA A 124 -25.88 -6.78 12.93
C ALA A 124 -26.80 -7.52 13.91
N LEU A 125 -28.07 -7.64 13.54
CA LEU A 125 -29.11 -8.29 14.34
C LEU A 125 -29.78 -9.39 13.51
N ASN A 126 -30.20 -10.47 14.16
CA ASN A 126 -31.05 -11.49 13.53
C ASN A 126 -32.52 -11.02 13.43
N THR A 127 -33.40 -11.88 12.90
CA THR A 127 -34.84 -11.60 12.79
C THR A 127 -35.53 -11.39 14.14
N ASP A 128 -34.98 -11.93 15.22
CA ASP A 128 -35.47 -11.76 16.59
C ASP A 128 -34.92 -10.49 17.27
N LYS A 129 -34.20 -9.66 16.50
CA LYS A 129 -33.53 -8.42 16.95
C LYS A 129 -32.46 -8.66 18.04
N ASP A 130 -31.90 -9.86 18.09
CA ASP A 130 -30.76 -10.19 18.92
C ASP A 130 -29.47 -9.91 18.13
N VAL A 131 -28.43 -9.42 18.80
CA VAL A 131 -27.19 -8.97 18.17
C VAL A 131 -26.34 -10.17 17.80
N VAL A 132 -26.06 -10.35 16.51
CA VAL A 132 -25.23 -11.44 15.97
C VAL A 132 -23.81 -11.02 15.64
N ALA A 133 -23.57 -9.73 15.39
CA ALA A 133 -22.23 -9.20 15.24
C ALA A 133 -22.17 -7.72 15.63
N PHE A 134 -21.01 -7.31 16.12
CA PHE A 134 -20.75 -5.95 16.54
C PHE A 134 -19.32 -5.55 16.15
N GLY A 135 -19.20 -4.40 15.50
CA GLY A 135 -17.93 -3.73 15.28
C GLY A 135 -18.00 -2.31 15.81
N ALA A 136 -16.93 -1.81 16.44
CA ALA A 136 -16.82 -0.40 16.80
C ALA A 136 -15.36 0.04 16.93
N ASN A 137 -15.07 1.28 16.55
CA ASN A 137 -13.78 1.91 16.75
C ASN A 137 -13.92 3.29 17.43
N PHE A 138 -14.94 3.43 18.29
CA PHE A 138 -15.18 4.65 19.05
C PHE A 138 -14.01 4.98 19.96
N GLN A 139 -13.59 6.23 19.94
CA GLN A 139 -12.52 6.71 20.78
C GLN A 139 -12.96 6.69 22.26
N GLY A 140 -12.14 6.07 23.13
CA GLY A 140 -12.34 6.06 24.58
C GLY A 140 -13.07 4.84 25.16
N THR A 141 -13.32 3.80 24.34
CA THR A 141 -14.19 2.67 24.73
C THR A 141 -13.46 1.40 25.23
N SER A 142 -12.14 1.43 25.40
CA SER A 142 -11.41 0.40 26.14
C SER A 142 -10.16 0.99 26.79
N GLY A 143 -10.10 0.98 28.13
CA GLY A 143 -8.92 1.36 28.95
C GLY A 143 -8.46 2.82 28.94
N SER A 144 -8.78 3.61 27.91
CA SER A 144 -8.36 5.01 27.73
C SER A 144 -9.48 5.98 28.07
N ARG A 145 -9.92 6.01 29.33
CA ARG A 145 -10.91 6.98 29.80
C ARG A 145 -10.27 8.37 29.95
N ARG A 146 -10.53 9.21 28.94
CA ARG A 146 -10.55 10.69 28.91
C ARG A 146 -9.29 11.48 28.57
N ALA A 147 -9.57 12.49 27.73
CA ALA A 147 -8.80 13.68 27.35
C ALA A 147 -7.52 13.45 26.54
N ALA A 148 -7.65 12.80 25.39
CA ALA A 148 -6.83 13.26 24.28
C ALA A 148 -7.33 14.67 23.89
N ASN A 149 -6.41 15.58 23.61
CA ASN A 149 -6.68 17.00 23.37
C ASN A 149 -7.81 17.16 22.32
N ILE A 150 -8.95 17.76 22.71
CA ILE A 150 -10.10 17.96 21.82
C ILE A 150 -10.07 19.39 21.33
N ALA A 151 -9.98 19.59 20.02
CA ALA A 151 -10.05 20.92 19.42
C ALA A 151 -11.42 21.58 19.71
N PRO A 152 -11.48 22.92 19.86
CA PRO A 152 -12.75 23.63 19.99
C PRO A 152 -13.69 23.33 18.82
N PRO A 153 -15.02 23.29 19.02
CA PRO A 153 -16.00 22.97 17.98
C PRO A 153 -16.23 24.11 16.97
N THR A 154 -15.44 25.18 17.07
CA THR A 154 -15.53 26.37 16.22
C THR A 154 -14.32 26.44 15.29
N PRO A 155 -14.52 26.47 13.96
CA PRO A 155 -13.42 26.61 13.01
C PRO A 155 -12.80 28.02 13.07
N ASN A 156 -11.48 28.12 12.91
CA ASN A 156 -10.77 29.40 12.79
C ASN A 156 -10.50 29.79 11.32
N ILE A 157 -10.75 28.88 10.38
CA ILE A 157 -10.59 29.11 8.93
C ILE A 157 -11.94 29.01 8.20
N SER A 158 -12.04 29.65 7.04
CA SER A 158 -13.21 29.53 6.16
C SER A 158 -13.21 28.21 5.37
N LYS A 159 -14.36 27.84 4.81
CA LYS A 159 -14.49 26.67 3.93
C LYS A 159 -13.64 26.81 2.68
N GLU A 160 -13.55 28.02 2.13
CA GLU A 160 -12.77 28.35 0.94
C GLU A 160 -11.27 28.15 1.20
N GLN A 161 -10.78 28.55 2.37
CA GLN A 161 -9.39 28.30 2.77
C GLN A 161 -9.08 26.81 2.87
N ALA A 162 -10.01 26.02 3.40
CA ALA A 162 -9.86 24.57 3.46
C ALA A 162 -9.86 23.93 2.05
N ILE A 163 -10.73 24.38 1.15
CA ILE A 163 -10.78 23.93 -0.25
C ILE A 163 -9.45 24.25 -0.95
N THR A 164 -8.97 25.50 -0.87
CA THR A 164 -7.71 25.89 -1.50
C THR A 164 -6.54 25.04 -1.00
N SER A 165 -6.45 24.81 0.31
CA SER A 165 -5.40 23.97 0.86
C SER A 165 -5.47 22.53 0.36
N ALA A 166 -6.66 21.93 0.29
CA ALA A 166 -6.84 20.58 -0.23
C ALA A 166 -6.48 20.48 -1.72
N GLU A 167 -6.91 21.43 -2.56
CA GLU A 167 -6.57 21.46 -3.99
C GLU A 167 -5.06 21.59 -4.22
N GLU A 168 -4.39 22.52 -3.53
CA GLU A 168 -2.95 22.74 -3.63
C GLU A 168 -2.16 21.51 -3.18
N LYS A 169 -2.59 20.90 -2.07
CA LYS A 169 -1.87 19.77 -1.46
C LYS A 169 -2.04 18.48 -2.24
N LEU A 170 -3.20 18.27 -2.85
CA LEU A 170 -3.57 17.03 -3.53
C LEU A 170 -3.49 17.12 -5.06
N HIS A 171 -3.09 18.28 -5.61
CA HIS A 171 -2.97 18.53 -7.05
C HIS A 171 -4.27 18.17 -7.80
N GLY A 172 -5.41 18.62 -7.29
CA GLY A 172 -6.72 18.34 -7.87
C GLY A 172 -7.70 19.51 -7.75
N LYS A 173 -8.95 19.25 -8.12
CA LYS A 173 -10.06 20.20 -8.10
C LYS A 173 -11.20 19.70 -7.23
N HIS A 174 -11.76 20.62 -6.45
CA HIS A 174 -12.94 20.36 -5.64
C HIS A 174 -14.16 20.03 -6.53
N ASN A 175 -14.98 19.07 -6.12
CA ASN A 175 -16.12 18.55 -6.91
C ASN A 175 -17.46 19.24 -6.58
N ASP A 176 -17.42 20.50 -6.16
CA ASP A 176 -18.59 21.32 -5.76
C ASP A 176 -19.42 20.78 -4.57
N LYS A 177 -19.00 19.68 -3.92
CA LYS A 177 -19.68 19.15 -2.73
C LYS A 177 -19.32 19.99 -1.51
N ALA A 178 -20.28 20.76 -1.01
CA ALA A 178 -20.08 21.65 0.14
C ALA A 178 -19.35 20.95 1.32
N PRO A 179 -18.21 21.50 1.81
CA PRO A 179 -17.48 20.91 2.92
C PRO A 179 -18.33 20.78 4.19
N THR A 180 -18.25 19.61 4.81
CA THR A 180 -18.82 19.31 6.13
C THR A 180 -17.78 19.51 7.23
N LEU A 181 -18.24 19.64 8.46
CA LEU A 181 -17.39 19.80 9.63
C LEU A 181 -17.46 18.51 10.45
N GLU A 182 -16.34 17.84 10.63
CA GLU A 182 -16.24 16.58 11.35
C GLU A 182 -14.97 16.58 12.21
N TYR A 183 -15.02 15.92 13.36
CA TYR A 183 -13.81 15.63 14.13
C TYR A 183 -13.05 14.46 13.52
N TYR A 184 -11.73 14.49 13.60
CA TYR A 184 -10.85 13.40 13.18
C TYR A 184 -9.98 12.97 14.36
N VAL A 185 -9.98 11.68 14.69
CA VAL A 185 -9.07 11.12 15.70
C VAL A 185 -7.69 11.01 15.06
N ASN A 186 -6.70 11.72 15.60
CA ASN A 186 -5.30 11.64 15.22
C ASN A 186 -4.62 10.41 15.85
N GLN A 187 -3.43 10.08 15.37
CA GLN A 187 -2.64 8.94 15.85
C GLN A 187 -2.27 9.04 17.35
N ASP A 188 -2.03 10.25 17.85
CA ASP A 188 -1.79 10.53 19.27
C ASP A 188 -3.09 10.46 20.12
N GLY A 189 -4.21 10.15 19.48
CA GLY A 189 -5.54 10.15 20.03
C GLY A 189 -6.21 11.52 20.04
N SER A 190 -5.54 12.64 19.76
CA SER A 190 -6.20 13.96 19.79
C SER A 190 -7.33 14.06 18.77
N LEU A 191 -8.33 14.90 19.03
CA LEU A 191 -9.44 15.14 18.11
C LEU A 191 -9.23 16.50 17.44
N ALA A 192 -8.84 16.49 16.17
CA ALA A 192 -8.79 17.69 15.34
C ALA A 192 -10.20 17.99 14.80
N LEU A 193 -10.61 19.25 14.85
CA LEU A 193 -11.79 19.70 14.11
C LEU A 193 -11.38 19.87 12.65
N THR A 194 -12.06 19.22 11.71
CA THR A 194 -11.66 19.21 10.30
C THR A 194 -12.81 19.60 9.37
N TYR A 195 -12.48 20.30 8.29
CA TYR A 195 -13.32 20.35 7.11
C TYR A 195 -13.07 19.11 6.25
N VAL A 196 -14.15 18.42 5.89
CA VAL A 196 -14.10 17.30 4.95
C VAL A 196 -14.28 17.86 3.55
N VAL A 197 -13.24 17.78 2.73
CA VAL A 197 -13.21 18.34 1.37
C VAL A 197 -12.92 17.23 0.38
N GLU A 198 -13.77 17.08 -0.62
CA GLU A 198 -13.52 16.14 -1.71
C GLU A 198 -12.77 16.82 -2.87
N VAL A 199 -11.71 16.18 -3.36
CA VAL A 199 -10.83 16.68 -4.42
C VAL A 199 -10.56 15.56 -5.42
N GLN A 200 -10.75 15.83 -6.71
CA GLN A 200 -10.44 14.90 -7.80
C GLN A 200 -9.21 15.40 -8.56
N THR A 201 -8.26 14.51 -8.83
CA THR A 201 -7.07 14.86 -9.62
C THR A 201 -7.43 15.06 -11.09
N GLU A 202 -6.71 15.94 -11.79
CA GLU A 202 -7.00 16.26 -13.21
C GLU A 202 -6.88 15.04 -14.14
N ASP A 203 -6.05 14.06 -13.77
CA ASP A 203 -5.87 12.81 -14.51
C ASP A 203 -6.98 11.77 -14.25
N GLY A 204 -7.89 12.05 -13.31
CA GLY A 204 -9.00 11.16 -12.92
C GLY A 204 -8.57 9.91 -12.14
N ASN A 205 -7.30 9.80 -11.75
CA ASN A 205 -6.78 8.61 -11.08
C ASN A 205 -7.09 8.56 -9.59
N HIS A 206 -7.43 9.69 -8.99
CA HIS A 206 -7.72 9.79 -7.57
C HIS A 206 -8.95 10.64 -7.30
N TRP A 207 -9.71 10.20 -6.30
CA TRP A 207 -10.78 10.98 -5.70
C TRP A 207 -10.57 10.96 -4.21
N TYR A 208 -9.95 12.00 -3.71
CA TYR A 208 -9.65 12.15 -2.30
C TYR A 208 -10.82 12.74 -1.55
N GLU A 209 -11.06 12.22 -0.35
CA GLU A 209 -11.73 12.91 0.74
C GLU A 209 -10.64 13.34 1.73
N ALA A 210 -10.42 14.65 1.83
CA ALA A 210 -9.38 15.26 2.63
C ALA A 210 -9.96 15.80 3.94
N PHE A 211 -9.28 15.49 5.05
CA PHE A 211 -9.57 16.05 6.36
C PHE A 211 -8.62 17.23 6.60
N VAL A 212 -9.14 18.45 6.47
CA VAL A 212 -8.36 19.69 6.60
C VAL A 212 -8.59 20.28 7.98
N ASP A 213 -7.54 20.40 8.79
CA ASP A 213 -7.60 20.99 10.12
C ASP A 213 -8.19 22.40 10.07
N ALA A 214 -9.30 22.60 10.78
CA ALA A 214 -10.10 23.80 10.74
C ALA A 214 -9.47 24.97 11.52
N SER A 215 -8.28 24.80 12.09
CA SER A 215 -7.52 25.85 12.76
C SER A 215 -6.29 26.33 11.98
N SER A 216 -5.67 25.43 11.22
CA SER A 216 -4.37 25.64 10.57
C SER A 216 -4.40 25.50 9.05
N ALA A 217 -5.53 25.06 8.49
CA ALA A 217 -5.69 24.69 7.08
C ALA A 217 -4.76 23.55 6.63
N GLN A 218 -4.15 22.77 7.52
CA GLN A 218 -3.33 21.64 7.12
C GLN A 218 -4.18 20.40 6.81
N VAL A 219 -3.87 19.69 5.72
CA VAL A 219 -4.45 18.37 5.45
C VAL A 219 -3.84 17.37 6.44
N VAL A 220 -4.64 16.89 7.39
CA VAL A 220 -4.20 15.97 8.45
C VAL A 220 -4.38 14.50 8.07
N ALA A 221 -5.31 14.20 7.16
CA ALA A 221 -5.53 12.86 6.65
C ALA A 221 -6.27 12.89 5.30
N THR A 222 -6.21 11.78 4.56
CA THR A 222 -7.01 11.57 3.35
C THR A 222 -7.54 10.14 3.25
N ASN A 223 -8.75 10.02 2.71
CA ASN A 223 -9.26 8.79 2.11
C ASN A 223 -9.19 8.93 0.59
N ASP A 224 -8.90 7.85 -0.12
CA ASP A 224 -8.99 7.81 -1.58
C ASP A 224 -10.10 6.82 -1.97
N PHE A 225 -11.11 7.33 -2.66
CA PHE A 225 -12.26 6.55 -3.13
C PHE A 225 -11.91 5.72 -4.38
N VAL A 226 -10.78 6.00 -5.05
CA VAL A 226 -10.32 5.17 -6.15
C VAL A 226 -9.56 3.96 -5.59
N ALA A 227 -10.10 2.77 -5.84
CA ALA A 227 -9.41 1.52 -5.59
C ALA A 227 -8.39 1.25 -6.72
N GLY A 228 -7.13 1.61 -6.47
CA GLY A 228 -6.02 1.33 -7.38
C GLY A 228 -5.23 0.08 -7.01
N ALA A 229 -4.50 -0.47 -7.98
CA ALA A 229 -3.58 -1.58 -7.76
C ALA A 229 -2.56 -1.23 -6.65
N SER A 230 -2.20 -2.21 -5.82
CA SER A 230 -1.19 -2.00 -4.78
C SER A 230 -0.22 -3.16 -4.66
N TYR A 231 1.04 -2.85 -4.35
CA TYR A 231 2.13 -3.82 -4.35
C TYR A 231 2.98 -3.59 -3.11
N LEU A 232 3.13 -4.63 -2.28
CA LEU A 232 4.15 -4.66 -1.25
C LEU A 232 5.47 -5.12 -1.91
N ALA A 233 6.43 -4.19 -2.05
CA ALA A 233 7.66 -4.41 -2.80
C ALA A 233 8.85 -3.66 -2.16
N VAL A 234 10.07 -3.98 -2.60
CA VAL A 234 11.31 -3.29 -2.20
C VAL A 234 11.26 -1.86 -2.71
N ASP A 235 11.65 -0.88 -1.88
CA ASP A 235 11.66 0.52 -2.34
C ASP A 235 12.63 0.68 -3.52
N PRO A 236 12.20 1.17 -4.70
CA PRO A 236 13.09 1.31 -5.87
C PRO A 236 14.36 2.14 -5.62
N ARG A 237 14.38 2.95 -4.55
CA ARG A 237 15.52 3.80 -4.17
C ARG A 237 16.53 3.10 -3.28
N VAL A 238 16.26 1.88 -2.85
CA VAL A 238 17.19 1.06 -2.07
C VAL A 238 17.55 -0.20 -2.85
N GLN A 239 18.69 -0.78 -2.49
CA GLN A 239 19.28 -1.92 -3.20
C GLN A 239 18.44 -3.19 -3.05
N ASP A 240 18.06 -3.54 -1.82
CA ASP A 240 17.44 -4.83 -1.54
C ASP A 240 16.45 -4.75 -0.37
N VAL A 241 15.72 -5.85 -0.16
CA VAL A 241 14.66 -5.99 0.84
C VAL A 241 15.09 -5.65 2.28
N THR A 242 16.37 -5.78 2.62
CA THR A 242 16.88 -5.46 3.97
C THR A 242 16.96 -3.96 4.22
N LYS A 243 17.01 -3.14 3.17
CA LYS A 243 17.17 -1.68 3.23
C LYS A 243 15.85 -0.90 3.13
N GLY A 244 14.76 -1.54 2.72
CA GLY A 244 13.47 -0.87 2.61
C GLY A 244 12.42 -1.66 1.83
N TYR A 245 11.25 -1.84 2.45
CA TYR A 245 10.14 -2.61 1.91
C TYR A 245 8.82 -1.92 2.29
N LYS A 246 7.96 -1.60 1.31
CA LYS A 246 6.73 -0.84 1.57
C LYS A 246 5.65 -1.08 0.53
N THR A 247 4.43 -0.64 0.86
CA THR A 247 3.29 -0.72 -0.06
C THR A 247 3.22 0.50 -0.96
N PHE A 248 3.18 0.25 -2.27
CA PHE A 248 2.93 1.25 -3.32
C PHE A 248 1.50 1.14 -3.81
N THR A 249 0.82 2.26 -4.03
CA THR A 249 -0.56 2.30 -4.55
C THR A 249 -0.55 3.06 -5.88
N SER A 250 -1.26 2.54 -6.88
CA SER A 250 -1.34 3.08 -8.24
C SER A 250 0.02 3.52 -8.83
N PRO A 251 1.08 2.69 -8.77
CA PRO A 251 2.45 3.14 -9.10
C PRO A 251 2.74 3.33 -10.60
N ALA A 252 1.78 3.01 -11.47
CA ALA A 252 1.92 3.04 -12.92
C ALA A 252 1.94 4.49 -13.44
N ASP A 253 2.88 4.78 -14.33
CA ASP A 253 2.88 6.05 -15.05
C ASP A 253 1.91 5.98 -16.23
N THR A 254 0.82 6.74 -16.21
CA THR A 254 -0.21 6.71 -17.27
C THR A 254 0.26 7.23 -18.63
N THR A 255 1.39 7.94 -18.70
CA THR A 255 1.97 8.32 -20.00
C THR A 255 2.67 7.12 -20.67
N ALA A 256 3.37 6.31 -19.89
CA ALA A 256 4.09 5.14 -20.37
C ALA A 256 3.18 3.88 -20.44
N SER A 257 2.28 3.75 -19.48
CA SER A 257 1.33 2.65 -19.32
C SER A 257 -0.11 3.20 -19.26
N PRO A 258 -0.71 3.64 -20.39
CA PRO A 258 -2.01 4.34 -20.41
C PRO A 258 -3.20 3.54 -19.86
N ASN A 259 -3.09 2.22 -19.87
CA ASN A 259 -4.10 1.30 -19.34
C ASN A 259 -3.71 0.72 -17.97
N GLY A 260 -2.66 1.24 -17.33
CA GLY A 260 -1.98 0.62 -16.20
C GLY A 260 -1.19 -0.62 -16.62
N TRP A 261 -0.62 -1.33 -15.65
CA TRP A 261 0.26 -2.48 -15.93
C TRP A 261 -0.49 -3.76 -16.31
N HIS A 262 -1.71 -3.95 -15.80
CA HIS A 262 -2.44 -5.22 -15.86
C HIS A 262 -3.43 -5.35 -17.02
N LYS A 263 -3.53 -4.37 -17.91
CA LYS A 263 -4.52 -4.40 -19.00
C LYS A 263 -3.83 -4.47 -20.36
N VAL A 264 -4.21 -5.48 -21.15
CA VAL A 264 -3.74 -5.71 -22.51
C VAL A 264 -4.95 -5.85 -23.41
N GLY A 265 -5.14 -4.90 -24.34
CA GLY A 265 -6.40 -4.77 -25.08
C GLY A 265 -7.60 -4.66 -24.14
N SER A 266 -8.56 -5.57 -24.28
CA SER A 266 -9.75 -5.66 -23.41
C SER A 266 -9.56 -6.53 -22.18
N THR A 267 -8.44 -7.25 -22.05
CA THR A 267 -8.22 -8.19 -20.95
C THR A 267 -7.54 -7.49 -19.78
N VAL A 268 -8.15 -7.58 -18.60
CA VAL A 268 -7.56 -7.13 -17.33
C VAL A 268 -7.13 -8.35 -16.54
N SER A 269 -5.85 -8.43 -16.18
CA SER A 269 -5.31 -9.48 -15.34
C SER A 269 -5.43 -9.14 -13.85
N THR A 270 -5.48 -10.20 -13.04
CA THR A 270 -5.50 -10.16 -11.57
C THR A 270 -4.31 -10.94 -10.99
N ASP A 271 -3.25 -11.07 -11.78
CA ASP A 271 -1.99 -11.70 -11.42
C ASP A 271 -0.79 -10.88 -11.93
N THR A 272 0.43 -11.33 -11.64
CA THR A 272 1.70 -10.71 -12.08
C THR A 272 1.96 -10.85 -13.59
N SER A 273 0.95 -10.58 -14.42
CA SER A 273 1.03 -10.49 -15.86
C SER A 273 0.42 -9.19 -16.37
N GLY A 274 0.97 -8.64 -17.45
CA GLY A 274 0.60 -7.31 -17.91
C GLY A 274 1.05 -7.00 -19.33
N ASN A 275 0.94 -5.73 -19.72
CA ASN A 275 1.37 -5.26 -21.04
C ASN A 275 2.89 -5.27 -21.18
N ASN A 276 3.61 -4.79 -20.17
CA ASN A 276 5.06 -4.56 -20.24
C ASN A 276 5.84 -5.78 -19.75
N VAL A 277 5.29 -6.49 -18.76
CA VAL A 277 5.98 -7.57 -18.03
C VAL A 277 5.03 -8.73 -17.71
N ILE A 278 5.57 -9.95 -17.68
CA ILE A 278 5.01 -11.09 -16.96
C ILE A 278 6.07 -11.72 -16.07
N SER A 279 5.77 -11.88 -14.78
CA SER A 279 6.65 -12.52 -13.81
C SER A 279 6.05 -13.83 -13.30
N TYR A 280 6.82 -14.91 -13.39
CA TYR A 280 6.37 -16.28 -13.16
C TYR A 280 7.48 -17.18 -12.61
N LYS A 281 7.09 -18.35 -12.08
CA LYS A 281 8.03 -19.43 -11.72
C LYS A 281 7.78 -20.67 -12.57
N GLY A 282 8.84 -21.16 -13.23
CA GLY A 282 8.83 -22.38 -14.04
C GLY A 282 8.11 -22.24 -15.39
N SER A 283 6.81 -21.93 -15.38
CA SER A 283 5.99 -21.72 -16.59
C SER A 283 5.33 -20.34 -16.54
N THR A 284 5.04 -19.73 -17.69
CA THR A 284 4.33 -18.44 -17.77
C THR A 284 2.91 -18.48 -17.22
N THR A 285 2.38 -19.66 -16.89
CA THR A 285 1.14 -19.83 -16.12
C THR A 285 1.33 -19.78 -14.60
N GLY A 286 2.57 -19.90 -14.10
CA GLY A 286 2.97 -19.87 -12.70
C GLY A 286 3.11 -18.46 -12.12
N THR A 287 2.12 -17.60 -12.36
CA THR A 287 2.06 -16.21 -11.87
C THR A 287 1.51 -16.13 -10.44
N THR A 288 1.73 -15.00 -9.77
CA THR A 288 1.14 -14.73 -8.44
C THR A 288 -0.21 -14.05 -8.61
N LYS A 289 -1.26 -14.59 -7.99
CA LYS A 289 -2.61 -13.97 -7.99
C LYS A 289 -2.68 -12.82 -6.97
N GLN A 290 -3.57 -11.86 -7.18
CA GLN A 290 -3.86 -10.83 -6.19
C GLN A 290 -4.23 -11.47 -4.83
N SER A 291 -3.68 -10.94 -3.75
CA SER A 291 -3.99 -11.36 -2.37
C SER A 291 -5.35 -10.84 -1.90
N ALA A 292 -5.86 -9.78 -2.53
CA ALA A 292 -7.23 -9.28 -2.36
C ALA A 292 -7.73 -8.65 -3.67
N ALA A 293 -9.06 -8.49 -3.80
CA ALA A 293 -9.66 -7.85 -4.97
C ALA A 293 -9.13 -6.43 -5.19
N GLY A 294 -9.10 -5.98 -6.45
CA GLY A 294 -8.59 -4.66 -6.82
C GLY A 294 -7.09 -4.63 -7.07
N GLN A 295 -6.49 -5.74 -7.54
CA GLN A 295 -5.06 -5.83 -7.86
C GLN A 295 -4.18 -5.50 -6.66
N VAL A 296 -4.57 -6.03 -5.49
CA VAL A 296 -3.78 -5.94 -4.26
C VAL A 296 -2.83 -7.12 -4.22
N PHE A 297 -1.53 -6.85 -4.20
CA PHE A 297 -0.44 -7.82 -4.11
C PHE A 297 0.34 -7.58 -2.82
N ASN A 298 -0.17 -8.11 -1.71
CA ASN A 298 0.42 -7.97 -0.38
C ASN A 298 1.09 -9.28 0.04
N TYR A 299 2.26 -9.56 -0.54
CA TYR A 299 3.06 -10.74 -0.22
C TYR A 299 4.35 -10.29 0.45
N ARG A 300 4.46 -10.50 1.76
CA ARG A 300 5.64 -10.09 2.52
C ARG A 300 6.74 -11.14 2.39
N TYR A 301 7.94 -10.69 2.04
CA TYR A 301 9.14 -11.52 2.07
C TYR A 301 9.65 -11.67 3.52
N ASP A 302 9.94 -12.90 3.93
CA ASP A 302 10.55 -13.26 5.21
C ASP A 302 12.02 -13.63 4.99
N THR A 303 12.92 -12.77 5.46
CA THR A 303 14.38 -12.93 5.33
C THR A 303 14.96 -13.96 6.30
N THR A 304 14.17 -14.47 7.24
CA THR A 304 14.64 -15.46 8.24
C THR A 304 14.53 -16.90 7.74
N VAL A 305 13.79 -17.12 6.65
CA VAL A 305 13.58 -18.43 6.03
C VAL A 305 14.14 -18.48 4.61
N GLY A 306 14.24 -19.67 4.03
CA GLY A 306 14.74 -19.85 2.67
C GLY A 306 13.90 -19.13 1.60
N PRO A 307 14.49 -18.76 0.44
CA PRO A 307 13.80 -18.06 -0.65
C PRO A 307 12.57 -18.79 -1.21
N THR A 308 12.55 -20.11 -1.12
CA THR A 308 11.45 -20.94 -1.63
C THR A 308 10.38 -21.24 -0.59
N SER A 309 10.49 -20.69 0.63
CA SER A 309 9.59 -20.98 1.75
C SER A 309 8.40 -20.02 1.81
N GLY A 310 7.22 -20.56 2.14
CA GLY A 310 6.02 -19.76 2.37
C GLY A 310 5.69 -18.82 1.20
N ALA A 311 5.44 -17.55 1.52
CA ALA A 311 5.08 -16.50 0.56
C ALA A 311 6.29 -15.88 -0.19
N ASN A 312 7.52 -16.31 0.08
CA ASN A 312 8.72 -15.68 -0.51
C ASN A 312 8.74 -15.78 -2.04
N VAL A 313 8.21 -16.86 -2.61
CA VAL A 313 8.09 -17.03 -4.06
C VAL A 313 7.06 -16.06 -4.66
N ASP A 314 5.97 -15.79 -3.94
CA ASP A 314 4.97 -14.80 -4.37
C ASP A 314 5.54 -13.38 -4.28
N ALA A 315 6.25 -13.06 -3.19
CA ALA A 315 6.94 -11.79 -3.00
C ALA A 315 8.01 -11.53 -4.09
N ALA A 316 8.77 -12.55 -4.49
CA ALA A 316 9.73 -12.48 -5.60
C ALA A 316 9.07 -12.11 -6.94
N ARG A 317 7.95 -12.77 -7.28
CA ARG A 317 7.18 -12.47 -8.50
C ARG A 317 6.57 -11.07 -8.46
N VAL A 318 6.07 -10.64 -7.31
CA VAL A 318 5.50 -9.31 -7.13
C VAL A 318 6.58 -8.23 -7.23
N ASN A 319 7.74 -8.42 -6.60
CA ASN A 319 8.83 -7.44 -6.63
C ASN A 319 9.39 -7.24 -8.04
N THR A 320 9.70 -8.34 -8.74
CA THR A 320 10.17 -8.29 -10.13
C THR A 320 9.13 -7.68 -11.07
N PHE A 321 7.86 -8.06 -10.94
CA PHE A 321 6.78 -7.44 -11.73
C PHE A 321 6.67 -5.93 -11.47
N PHE A 322 6.67 -5.52 -10.21
CA PHE A 322 6.59 -4.11 -9.81
C PHE A 322 7.78 -3.31 -10.33
N LEU A 323 9.00 -3.73 -10.04
CA LEU A 323 10.20 -2.97 -10.40
C LEU A 323 10.41 -2.92 -11.91
N SER A 324 10.22 -4.03 -12.63
CA SER A 324 10.41 -4.03 -14.08
C SER A 324 9.40 -3.16 -14.81
N ASN A 325 8.17 -3.05 -14.30
CA ASN A 325 7.21 -2.07 -14.81
C ASN A 325 7.64 -0.62 -14.48
N LYS A 326 8.19 -0.34 -13.29
CA LYS A 326 8.74 1.00 -12.99
C LYS A 326 9.90 1.36 -13.90
N ILE A 327 10.82 0.43 -14.18
CA ILE A 327 11.93 0.65 -15.10
C ILE A 327 11.41 0.88 -16.52
N HIS A 328 10.40 0.13 -16.96
CA HIS A 328 9.72 0.39 -18.24
C HIS A 328 9.19 1.82 -18.30
N ASP A 329 8.41 2.23 -17.30
CA ASP A 329 7.78 3.54 -17.26
C ASP A 329 8.82 4.69 -17.24
N ILE A 330 9.91 4.53 -16.49
CA ILE A 330 11.04 5.47 -16.47
C ILE A 330 11.69 5.54 -17.85
N ASN A 331 12.11 4.40 -18.42
CA ASN A 331 12.80 4.37 -19.70
C ASN A 331 11.93 4.94 -20.84
N TYR A 332 10.61 4.74 -20.77
CA TYR A 332 9.66 5.33 -21.71
C TYR A 332 9.71 6.86 -21.69
N ARG A 333 9.75 7.49 -20.50
CA ARG A 333 9.92 8.95 -20.36
C ARG A 333 11.24 9.46 -20.97
N TYR A 334 12.28 8.62 -20.95
CA TYR A 334 13.58 8.91 -21.56
C TYR A 334 13.70 8.48 -23.03
N GLY A 335 12.58 8.11 -23.67
CA GLY A 335 12.53 7.89 -25.12
C GLY A 335 12.69 6.43 -25.56
N PHE A 336 12.67 5.45 -24.64
CA PHE A 336 12.51 4.03 -24.97
C PHE A 336 11.02 3.66 -25.05
N THR A 337 10.43 4.00 -26.19
CA THR A 337 9.00 3.90 -26.52
C THR A 337 8.77 2.79 -27.56
N GLU A 338 7.53 2.61 -28.00
CA GLU A 338 7.18 1.62 -29.03
C GLU A 338 7.99 1.80 -30.31
N LYS A 339 8.10 3.05 -30.78
CA LYS A 339 8.83 3.38 -32.01
C LYS A 339 10.34 3.17 -31.86
N THR A 340 10.84 3.15 -30.63
CA THR A 340 12.24 2.89 -30.30
C THR A 340 12.41 1.54 -29.60
N PHE A 341 11.55 0.58 -29.97
CA PHE A 341 11.74 -0.85 -29.74
C PHE A 341 11.67 -1.27 -28.26
N ASN A 342 10.79 -0.62 -27.49
CA ASN A 342 10.49 -1.04 -26.12
C ASN A 342 9.80 -2.42 -26.06
N PHE A 343 9.63 -2.95 -24.85
CA PHE A 343 9.02 -4.27 -24.65
C PHE A 343 7.57 -4.10 -24.19
N GLN A 344 6.61 -4.33 -25.09
CA GLN A 344 5.18 -4.28 -24.79
C GLN A 344 4.39 -5.29 -25.62
N ASN A 345 3.34 -5.86 -25.04
CA ASN A 345 2.45 -6.74 -25.80
C ASN A 345 1.58 -5.95 -26.79
N ASP A 346 0.98 -4.86 -26.34
CA ASP A 346 0.21 -3.91 -27.14
C ASP A 346 0.95 -2.58 -27.23
N ASN A 347 1.19 -2.12 -28.46
CA ASN A 347 1.90 -0.87 -28.78
C ASN A 347 0.92 0.29 -29.05
N PHE A 348 -0.39 0.09 -28.89
CA PHE A 348 -1.41 1.13 -29.04
C PHE A 348 -1.39 1.84 -30.41
N GLY A 349 -0.89 1.16 -31.45
CA GLY A 349 -0.71 1.74 -32.79
C GLY A 349 0.40 2.80 -32.89
N LYS A 350 1.29 2.93 -31.89
CA LYS A 350 2.34 3.96 -31.84
C LYS A 350 3.62 3.62 -32.62
N GLY A 351 3.69 2.44 -33.23
CA GLY A 351 4.85 1.94 -33.99
C GLY A 351 5.54 0.76 -33.31
N GLY A 352 6.73 0.39 -33.83
CA GLY A 352 7.45 -0.81 -33.37
C GLY A 352 6.71 -2.12 -33.65
N ALA A 353 7.30 -3.23 -33.22
CA ALA A 353 6.70 -4.55 -33.24
C ALA A 353 6.37 -5.01 -31.82
N GLY A 354 5.07 -5.11 -31.50
CA GLY A 354 4.60 -5.55 -30.18
C GLY A 354 4.63 -7.07 -29.99
N ASN A 355 3.82 -7.58 -29.05
CA ASN A 355 3.84 -8.97 -28.56
C ASN A 355 5.17 -9.40 -27.93
N ASP A 356 5.90 -8.46 -27.35
CA ASP A 356 7.26 -8.66 -26.91
C ASP A 356 7.54 -8.21 -25.48
N ARG A 357 6.51 -8.19 -24.63
CA ARG A 357 6.65 -7.93 -23.19
C ARG A 357 7.78 -8.74 -22.56
N ILE A 358 8.42 -8.19 -21.52
CA ILE A 358 9.47 -8.87 -20.77
C ILE A 358 8.88 -10.10 -20.05
N LYS A 359 9.54 -11.24 -20.19
CA LYS A 359 9.27 -12.46 -19.43
C LYS A 359 10.30 -12.57 -18.32
N ILE A 360 9.85 -12.67 -17.07
CA ILE A 360 10.73 -12.83 -15.91
C ILE A 360 10.48 -14.20 -15.28
N SER A 361 11.49 -15.07 -15.34
CA SER A 361 11.52 -16.34 -14.63
C SER A 361 12.21 -16.11 -13.28
N VAL A 362 11.42 -16.08 -12.21
CA VAL A 362 11.94 -15.89 -10.84
C VAL A 362 12.50 -17.20 -10.30
N GLN A 363 13.51 -17.11 -9.44
CA GLN A 363 14.16 -18.25 -8.79
C GLN A 363 14.42 -19.41 -9.77
N ASP A 364 14.90 -19.06 -10.97
CA ASP A 364 15.00 -19.98 -12.09
C ASP A 364 16.05 -21.07 -11.80
N GLY A 365 15.66 -22.33 -11.98
CA GLY A 365 16.47 -23.49 -11.61
C GLY A 365 17.66 -23.76 -12.54
N SER A 366 17.86 -22.98 -13.60
CA SER A 366 18.98 -23.15 -14.53
C SER A 366 20.32 -22.61 -14.00
N GLY A 367 20.32 -21.88 -12.89
CA GLY A 367 21.54 -21.29 -12.33
C GLY A 367 21.41 -20.88 -10.86
N VAL A 368 22.53 -20.44 -10.30
CA VAL A 368 22.67 -19.83 -8.97
C VAL A 368 23.74 -18.74 -9.03
N ASN A 369 23.70 -17.79 -8.09
CA ASN A 369 24.70 -16.71 -7.95
C ASN A 369 24.93 -15.87 -9.22
N ASN A 370 23.87 -15.61 -9.97
CA ASN A 370 23.92 -14.82 -11.19
C ASN A 370 22.50 -14.33 -11.56
N ALA A 371 22.39 -13.64 -12.69
CA ALA A 371 21.16 -13.45 -13.42
C ALA A 371 21.50 -13.35 -14.93
N ASN A 372 20.49 -13.27 -15.80
CA ASN A 372 20.71 -12.91 -17.20
C ASN A 372 19.46 -12.34 -17.85
N PHE A 373 19.68 -11.54 -18.89
CA PHE A 373 18.65 -11.09 -19.81
C PHE A 373 18.98 -11.47 -21.26
N ALA A 374 18.09 -12.23 -21.90
CA ALA A 374 18.15 -12.49 -23.33
C ALA A 374 17.35 -11.43 -24.10
N THR A 375 18.02 -10.70 -25.00
CA THR A 375 17.41 -9.64 -25.81
C THR A 375 17.33 -10.01 -27.29
N PRO A 376 16.25 -10.66 -27.74
CA PRO A 376 16.01 -10.82 -29.17
C PRO A 376 15.58 -9.49 -29.82
N ALA A 377 15.44 -9.52 -31.15
CA ALA A 377 14.95 -8.38 -31.93
C ALA A 377 13.54 -7.93 -31.50
N ASP A 378 13.18 -6.71 -31.91
CA ASP A 378 11.84 -6.13 -31.73
C ASP A 378 10.73 -7.08 -32.22
N GLY A 379 9.64 -7.18 -31.46
CA GLY A 379 8.57 -8.15 -31.71
C GLY A 379 8.80 -9.55 -31.14
N SER A 380 9.92 -9.78 -30.45
CA SER A 380 10.17 -11.01 -29.68
C SER A 380 10.45 -10.69 -28.22
N SER A 381 9.78 -11.38 -27.29
CA SER A 381 9.92 -11.13 -25.85
C SER A 381 11.36 -11.27 -25.36
N GLY A 382 11.82 -10.28 -24.60
CA GLY A 382 12.99 -10.43 -23.73
C GLY A 382 12.74 -11.47 -22.63
N LEU A 383 13.77 -12.21 -22.24
CA LEU A 383 13.69 -13.19 -21.14
C LEU A 383 14.73 -12.87 -20.08
N MET A 384 14.26 -12.39 -18.94
CA MET A 384 15.04 -12.23 -17.71
C MET A 384 14.94 -13.52 -16.89
N ARG A 385 16.08 -14.05 -16.47
CA ARG A 385 16.18 -15.17 -15.53
C ARG A 385 16.90 -14.69 -14.28
N MET A 386 16.19 -14.74 -13.16
CA MET A 386 16.71 -14.36 -11.85
C MET A 386 17.04 -15.62 -11.07
N TYR A 387 18.17 -15.64 -10.35
CA TYR A 387 18.61 -16.82 -9.62
C TYR A 387 18.73 -16.58 -8.12
N ILE A 388 18.69 -17.68 -7.38
CA ILE A 388 19.00 -17.71 -5.95
C ILE A 388 20.51 -17.61 -5.76
N TRP A 389 20.94 -16.85 -4.75
CA TRP A 389 22.30 -16.76 -4.27
C TRP A 389 22.51 -17.70 -3.08
N ASN A 390 23.44 -18.65 -3.19
CA ASN A 390 23.68 -19.70 -2.20
C ASN A 390 24.98 -19.50 -1.39
N ARG A 391 25.38 -18.24 -1.21
CA ARG A 391 26.60 -17.83 -0.47
C ARG A 391 26.33 -17.45 0.99
N SER A 392 25.08 -17.51 1.42
CA SER A 392 24.63 -17.17 2.77
C SER A 392 23.64 -18.22 3.29
N THR A 393 23.36 -18.20 4.60
CA THR A 393 22.34 -19.05 5.22
C THR A 393 21.39 -18.19 6.06
N PRO A 394 20.08 -18.16 5.74
CA PRO A 394 19.46 -18.76 4.55
C PRO A 394 20.02 -18.18 3.25
N ASN A 395 19.88 -18.93 2.14
CA ASN A 395 20.18 -18.41 0.80
C ASN A 395 19.43 -17.09 0.57
N ARG A 396 19.96 -16.20 -0.26
CA ARG A 396 19.31 -14.94 -0.63
C ARG A 396 18.73 -15.01 -2.03
N ASP A 397 17.73 -14.17 -2.27
CA ASP A 397 16.96 -14.18 -3.49
C ASP A 397 17.27 -12.97 -4.37
N GLY A 398 17.83 -13.22 -5.56
CA GLY A 398 18.17 -12.17 -6.51
C GLY A 398 16.92 -11.40 -6.98
N ASP A 399 15.75 -12.01 -6.93
CA ASP A 399 14.46 -11.38 -7.26
C ASP A 399 14.05 -10.24 -6.30
N LEU A 400 14.75 -10.09 -5.16
CA LEU A 400 14.53 -9.04 -4.16
C LEU A 400 15.68 -8.00 -4.14
N SER A 401 16.58 -8.06 -5.14
CA SER A 401 17.71 -7.13 -5.33
C SER A 401 17.44 -6.23 -6.54
N ASN A 402 17.07 -4.98 -6.29
CA ASN A 402 16.62 -4.02 -7.29
C ASN A 402 17.73 -3.65 -8.27
N ASP A 403 18.97 -3.61 -7.81
CA ASP A 403 20.16 -3.38 -8.62
C ASP A 403 20.36 -4.49 -9.67
N VAL A 404 20.22 -5.76 -9.29
CA VAL A 404 20.34 -6.90 -10.21
C VAL A 404 19.22 -6.85 -11.27
N ILE A 405 17.97 -6.62 -10.86
CA ILE A 405 16.83 -6.53 -11.80
C ILE A 405 17.04 -5.36 -12.78
N ALA A 406 17.45 -4.20 -12.28
CA ALA A 406 17.76 -3.03 -13.10
C ALA A 406 18.92 -3.29 -14.06
N HIS A 407 19.93 -4.03 -13.61
CA HIS A 407 21.05 -4.48 -14.44
C HIS A 407 20.60 -5.31 -15.61
N GLU A 408 19.87 -6.38 -15.34
CA GLU A 408 19.40 -7.27 -16.39
C GLU A 408 18.46 -6.57 -17.36
N GLN A 409 17.55 -5.73 -16.87
CA GLN A 409 16.65 -4.99 -17.75
C GLN A 409 17.39 -3.96 -18.62
N THR A 410 18.51 -3.41 -18.13
CA THR A 410 19.36 -2.48 -18.88
C THR A 410 20.08 -3.18 -20.05
N HIS A 411 20.43 -4.46 -19.92
CA HIS A 411 20.85 -5.27 -21.08
C HIS A 411 19.75 -5.33 -22.15
N GLY A 412 18.49 -5.45 -21.74
CA GLY A 412 17.30 -5.34 -22.61
C GLY A 412 17.27 -4.04 -23.40
N THR A 413 17.25 -2.91 -22.69
CA THR A 413 17.15 -1.57 -23.31
C THR A 413 18.33 -1.27 -24.22
N THR A 414 19.56 -1.50 -23.78
CA THR A 414 20.77 -1.17 -24.57
C THR A 414 20.88 -2.00 -25.85
N ASN A 415 20.58 -3.31 -25.80
CA ASN A 415 20.60 -4.17 -26.99
C ASN A 415 19.48 -3.85 -27.99
N ARG A 416 18.29 -3.43 -27.51
CA ARG A 416 17.21 -2.95 -28.39
C ARG A 416 17.58 -1.62 -29.03
N MET A 417 18.13 -0.68 -28.26
CA MET A 417 18.48 0.65 -28.79
C MET A 417 19.67 0.59 -29.77
N THR A 418 20.71 -0.18 -29.44
CA THR A 418 21.93 -0.24 -30.24
C THR A 418 21.71 -1.08 -31.48
N GLY A 419 21.82 -0.45 -32.65
CA GLY A 419 21.55 -1.10 -33.92
C GLY A 419 20.06 -1.23 -34.26
N GLY A 420 19.20 -0.42 -33.64
CA GLY A 420 17.84 -0.17 -34.11
C GLY A 420 16.90 -1.37 -34.02
N GLY A 421 16.77 -1.97 -32.84
CA GLY A 421 15.80 -3.03 -32.55
C GLY A 421 16.27 -4.44 -32.95
N THR A 422 17.51 -4.61 -33.43
CA THR A 422 17.98 -5.91 -33.91
C THR A 422 18.46 -6.85 -32.81
N GLY A 423 18.94 -6.32 -31.68
CA GLY A 423 19.55 -7.10 -30.59
C GLY A 423 20.94 -7.68 -30.92
N ARG A 424 21.56 -7.32 -32.05
CA ARG A 424 22.78 -7.98 -32.56
C ARG A 424 24.09 -7.21 -32.34
N CYS A 425 24.02 -5.96 -31.92
CA CYS A 425 25.15 -5.03 -32.11
C CYS A 425 26.14 -4.95 -30.94
N LEU A 426 25.86 -5.61 -29.81
CA LEU A 426 26.69 -5.56 -28.58
C LEU A 426 27.28 -6.92 -28.21
N GLN A 427 27.62 -7.73 -29.23
CA GLN A 427 28.03 -9.13 -29.06
C GLN A 427 29.55 -9.33 -29.06
N THR A 428 30.33 -8.32 -29.44
CA THR A 428 31.81 -8.41 -29.45
C THR A 428 32.37 -8.05 -28.07
N THR A 429 33.60 -8.45 -27.76
CA THR A 429 34.19 -8.25 -26.41
C THR A 429 34.12 -6.81 -25.92
N GLU A 430 34.54 -5.84 -26.73
CA GLU A 430 34.55 -4.43 -26.34
C GLU A 430 33.13 -3.85 -26.24
N SER A 431 32.29 -4.12 -27.25
CA SER A 431 30.90 -3.62 -27.27
C SER A 431 30.04 -4.23 -26.16
N GLY A 432 30.23 -5.52 -25.86
CA GLY A 432 29.58 -6.20 -24.74
C GLY A 432 30.09 -5.72 -23.38
N GLY A 433 31.39 -5.40 -23.28
CA GLY A 433 31.98 -4.80 -22.07
C GLY A 433 31.39 -3.43 -21.74
N LEU A 434 31.09 -2.60 -22.75
CA LEU A 434 30.40 -1.31 -22.53
C LEU A 434 29.02 -1.48 -21.89
N VAL A 435 28.28 -2.54 -22.27
CA VAL A 435 26.96 -2.80 -21.68
C VAL A 435 27.08 -3.19 -20.22
N ARG A 436 28.07 -4.02 -19.89
CA ARG A 436 28.30 -4.46 -18.52
C ARG A 436 28.80 -3.32 -17.64
N ALA A 437 29.60 -2.39 -18.19
CA ALA A 437 30.16 -1.24 -17.48
C ALA A 437 29.17 -0.09 -17.21
N LEU A 438 27.99 -0.06 -17.85
CA LEU A 438 26.97 0.96 -17.61
C LEU A 438 26.33 0.86 -16.22
N LEU A 439 26.61 -0.22 -15.48
CA LEU A 439 26.18 -0.48 -14.11
C LEU A 439 27.34 -1.15 -13.35
N PRO A 440 27.47 -0.96 -12.02
CA PRO A 440 28.59 -1.52 -11.27
C PRO A 440 28.66 -3.05 -11.46
N GLU A 441 29.77 -3.54 -12.02
CA GLU A 441 29.94 -4.94 -12.45
C GLU A 441 30.05 -5.95 -11.31
N ASP A 442 30.16 -5.51 -10.06
CA ASP A 442 30.29 -6.41 -8.94
C ASP A 442 29.46 -5.85 -7.79
N VAL A 443 28.31 -6.48 -7.50
CA VAL A 443 27.86 -6.47 -6.11
C VAL A 443 28.86 -7.35 -5.38
N PRO A 444 29.69 -6.81 -4.46
CA PRO A 444 30.70 -7.59 -3.78
C PRO A 444 30.03 -8.83 -3.18
N SER A 445 30.73 -9.98 -3.22
CA SER A 445 30.29 -11.22 -2.55
C SER A 445 29.97 -11.07 -1.07
N ASP A 446 30.34 -9.92 -0.52
CA ASP A 446 30.30 -9.56 0.88
C ASP A 446 29.05 -8.71 1.20
N GLU A 447 28.36 -8.21 0.17
CA GLU A 447 27.11 -7.45 0.28
C GLU A 447 25.87 -8.28 -0.11
N LEU A 448 26.05 -9.42 -0.81
CA LEU A 448 25.00 -10.38 -1.18
C LEU A 448 25.03 -11.72 -0.46
#